data_AF-A0AAD0NWW5-F1
#
_entry.id   AF-A0AAD0NWW5-F1
#
_cell.length_a   1.000
_cell.length_b   1.000
_cell.length_c   1.000
_cell.angle_alpha   90.00
_cell.angle_beta   90.00
_cell.angle_gamma   90.00
#
_symmetry.space_group_name_H-M   'P 1'
#
loop_
_entity.id
_entity.type
_entity.pdbx_description
1 polymer ?
#
loop_
_entity_poly.entity_id
_entity_poly.type
_entity_poly.pdbx_seq_one_letter_code
_entity_poly.pdbx_strand_id
1 'polypeptide(L)' 'MDTRYFGPRTPFVAIAAVSLSFIAYALLWGLGTMLVLLALLGGALCILFPGPVRQTGTGIVVGSVVFATGFAVYILTNL' A
#
# COMPACT_ATOMS: atom_id res chain seq x y z
N MET A 1 -31.83 -9.54 27.93
CA MET A 1 -30.81 -9.04 26.98
C MET A 1 -30.55 -7.60 27.34
N ASP A 2 -29.37 -7.32 27.88
CA ASP A 2 -29.01 -5.99 28.38
C ASP A 2 -28.68 -5.07 27.19
N THR A 3 -29.61 -4.20 26.82
CA THR A 3 -29.51 -3.32 25.63
C THR A 3 -28.54 -2.15 25.84
N ARG A 4 -27.91 -2.05 27.02
CA ARG A 4 -26.99 -0.97 27.38
C ARG A 4 -25.73 -0.90 26.51
N TYR A 5 -25.27 -2.05 25.99
CA TYR A 5 -24.02 -2.13 25.22
C TYR A 5 -24.25 -2.43 23.73
N PHE A 6 -25.31 -3.16 23.39
CA PHE A 6 -25.58 -3.58 22.02
C PHE A 6 -27.05 -3.36 21.67
N GLY A 7 -27.31 -2.32 20.88
CA GLY A 7 -28.63 -2.08 20.30
C GLY A 7 -28.96 -3.09 19.19
N PRO A 8 -30.23 -3.23 18.75
CA PRO A 8 -30.66 -4.25 17.78
C PRO A 8 -29.87 -4.25 16.45
N ARG A 9 -29.29 -3.10 16.07
CA ARG A 9 -28.52 -2.92 14.84
C ARG A 9 -27.02 -3.15 15.00
N THR A 10 -26.49 -3.12 16.22
CA THR A 10 -25.04 -3.23 16.49
C THR A 10 -24.37 -4.50 15.94
N PRO A 11 -24.95 -5.72 15.99
CA PRO A 11 -24.30 -6.88 15.39
C PRO A 11 -24.19 -6.76 13.86
N PHE A 12 -25.20 -6.18 13.19
CA PHE A 12 -25.16 -5.97 11.74
C PHE A 12 -24.12 -4.93 11.34
N VAL A 13 -23.99 -3.85 12.12
CA VAL A 13 -22.96 -2.82 11.89
C VAL A 13 -21.56 -3.40 12.11
N ALA A 14 -21.37 -4.25 13.13
CA ALA A 14 -20.09 -4.91 13.36
C ALA A 14 -19.68 -5.81 12.19
N ILE A 15 -20.61 -6.62 11.67
CA ILE A 15 -20.34 -7.48 10.48
C ILE A 15 -20.01 -6.61 9.26
N ALA A 16 -20.78 -5.54 9.01
CA ALA A 16 -20.51 -4.64 7.90
C ALA A 16 -19.14 -3.96 8.02
N ALA A 17 -18.76 -3.51 9.22
CA ALA A 17 -17.47 -2.88 9.49
C ALA A 17 -16.30 -3.85 9.27
N VAL A 18 -16.43 -5.10 9.73
CA VAL A 18 -15.42 -6.15 9.50
C VAL A 18 -15.28 -6.43 8.00
N SER A 19 -16.38 -6.63 7.27
CA SER A 19 -16.35 -6.82 5.83
C SER A 19 -15.71 -5.64 5.10
N LEU A 20 -16.04 -4.41 5.50
CA LEU A 20 -15.47 -3.19 4.92
C LEU A 20 -13.97 -3.08 5.19
N SER A 21 -13.50 -3.55 6.35
CA SER A 21 -12.07 -3.53 6.69
C SER A 21 -11.21 -4.38 5.74
N PHE A 22 -11.70 -5.54 5.31
CA PHE A 22 -11.01 -6.37 4.31
C PHE A 22 -10.95 -5.68 2.94
N ILE A 23 -12.03 -5.01 2.54
CA ILE A 23 -12.07 -4.24 1.29
C ILE A 23 -11.10 -3.05 1.38
N ALA A 24 -11.12 -2.31 2.49
CA ALA A 24 -10.22 -1.18 2.70
C ALA A 24 -8.75 -1.62 2.68
N TYR A 25 -8.43 -2.76 3.31
CA TYR A 25 -7.10 -3.35 3.26
C TYR A 25 -6.66 -3.68 1.84
N ALA A 26 -7.53 -4.33 1.05
CA ALA A 26 -7.23 -4.65 -0.34
C ALA A 26 -7.04 -3.38 -1.20
N LEU A 27 -7.87 -2.35 -0.99
CA LEU A 27 -7.76 -1.07 -1.70
C LEU A 27 -6.48 -0.31 -1.33
N LEU A 28 -6.09 -0.30 -0.05
CA LEU A 28 -4.83 0.30 0.41
C LEU A 28 -3.62 -0.39 -0.24
N TRP A 29 -3.64 -1.72 -0.32
CA TRP A 29 -2.61 -2.49 -1.04
C TRP A 29 -2.59 -2.17 -2.53
N GLY A 30 -3.76 -2.11 -3.18
CA GLY A 30 -3.87 -1.76 -4.59
C GLY A 30 -3.36 -0.36 -4.88
N LEU A 31 -3.73 0.63 -4.08
CA LEU A 31 -3.25 2.01 -4.23
C LEU A 31 -1.74 2.12 -3.96
N GLY A 32 -1.24 1.44 -2.93
CA GLY A 32 0.19 1.41 -2.61
C GLY A 32 1.03 0.82 -3.75
N THR A 33 0.60 -0.31 -4.31
CA THR A 33 1.29 -0.94 -5.45
C THR A 33 1.26 -0.06 -6.70
N MET A 34 0.13 0.57 -7.01
CA MET A 34 0.02 1.53 -8.13
C MET A 34 0.94 2.72 -7.95
N LEU A 35 1.03 3.30 -6.75
CA LEU A 35 1.94 4.40 -6.45
C LEU A 35 3.42 4.00 -6.66
N VAL A 36 3.82 2.80 -6.23
CA VAL A 36 5.19 2.30 -6.44
C VAL A 36 5.49 2.13 -7.93
N LEU A 37 4.56 1.58 -8.70
CA LEU A 37 4.73 1.43 -10.15
C LEU A 37 4.85 2.79 -10.87
N LEU A 38 4.02 3.76 -10.49
CA LEU A 38 4.11 5.12 -11.03
C LEU A 38 5.43 5.79 -10.64
N ALA A 39 5.89 5.60 -9.40
CA ALA A 39 7.18 6.11 -8.95
C ALA A 39 8.34 5.49 -9.72
N LEU A 40 8.31 4.18 -9.99
CA LEU A 40 9.30 3.49 -10.82
C LEU A 40 9.31 4.03 -12.26
N LEU A 41 8.14 4.19 -12.87
CA LEU A 41 8.01 4.68 -14.24
C LEU A 41 8.48 6.14 -14.35
N GLY A 42 8.03 7.01 -13.44
CA GLY A 42 8.44 8.40 -13.37
C GLY A 42 9.93 8.56 -13.08
N GLY A 43 10.45 7.80 -12.11
CA GLY A 43 11.88 7.77 -11.79
C GLY A 43 12.73 7.31 -12.97
N ALA A 44 12.31 6.27 -13.69
CA ALA A 44 13.00 5.79 -14.89
C ALA A 44 13.01 6.83 -16.02
N LEU A 45 11.90 7.56 -16.21
CA LEU A 45 11.84 8.67 -17.18
C LEU A 45 12.78 9.82 -16.78
N CYS A 46 12.87 10.15 -15.49
CA CYS A 46 13.78 11.17 -14.99
C CYS A 46 15.26 10.83 -15.24
N ILE A 47 15.62 9.55 -15.39
CA ILE A 47 17.00 9.13 -15.67
C ILE A 47 17.46 9.57 -17.07
N LEU A 48 16.53 9.77 -18.00
CA LEU A 48 16.81 10.20 -19.38
C LEU A 48 17.32 11.65 -19.46
N PHE A 49 17.06 12.46 -18.43
CA PHE A 49 17.48 13.86 -18.38
C PHE A 49 18.79 14.02 -17.60
N PRO A 50 19.73 14.87 -18.04
CA PRO A 50 20.97 15.09 -17.31
C PRO A 50 20.78 15.94 -16.04
N GLY A 51 21.76 15.88 -15.15
CA GLY A 51 21.86 16.76 -13.98
C GLY A 51 21.04 16.28 -12.76
N PRO A 52 20.57 17.21 -11.91
CA PRO A 52 19.90 16.88 -10.64
C PRO A 52 18.67 15.98 -10.80
N VAL A 53 17.95 16.13 -11.91
CA VAL A 53 16.76 15.32 -12.24
C VAL A 53 17.11 13.84 -12.35
N ARG A 54 18.27 13.50 -12.94
CA ARG A 54 18.77 12.12 -13.03
C ARG A 54 19.01 11.52 -11.66
N GLN A 55 19.62 12.29 -10.76
CA GLN A 55 19.98 11.83 -9.42
C GLN A 55 18.71 11.57 -8.60
N THR A 56 17.74 12.48 -8.64
CA THR A 56 16.44 12.29 -7.99
C THR A 56 15.70 11.08 -8.57
N GLY A 57 15.64 10.95 -9.89
CA GLY A 57 15.01 9.81 -10.56
C GLY A 57 15.63 8.47 -10.18
N THR A 58 16.97 8.42 -10.15
CA THR A 58 17.72 7.24 -9.71
C THR A 58 17.43 6.91 -8.25
N GLY A 59 17.39 7.92 -7.38
CA GLY A 59 17.05 7.74 -5.95
C GLY A 59 15.65 7.16 -5.75
N ILE A 60 14.67 7.65 -6.51
CA ILE A 60 13.30 7.12 -6.49
C ILE A 60 13.30 5.65 -6.92
N VAL A 61 13.92 5.33 -8.07
CA VAL A 61 13.96 3.94 -8.58
C VAL A 61 14.66 3.00 -7.59
N VAL A 62 15.84 3.37 -7.10
CA VAL A 62 16.59 2.54 -6.15
C VAL A 62 15.81 2.35 -4.85
N GLY A 63 15.23 3.42 -4.31
CA GLY A 63 14.40 3.34 -3.09
C GLY A 63 13.20 2.42 -3.28
N SER A 64 12.49 2.54 -4.40
CA SER A 64 11.35 1.68 -4.74
C SER A 64 11.74 0.21 -4.89
N VAL A 65 12.88 -0.08 -5.55
CA VAL A 65 13.39 -1.46 -5.70
C VAL A 65 13.78 -2.04 -4.35
N VAL A 66 14.54 -1.30 -3.52
CA VAL A 66 14.95 -1.76 -2.19
C VAL A 66 13.73 -2.05 -1.31
N PHE A 67 12.73 -1.17 -1.33
CA PHE A 67 11.49 -1.38 -0.60
C PHE A 67 10.76 -2.64 -1.08
N ALA A 68 10.56 -2.79 -2.40
CA ALA A 68 9.86 -3.94 -2.96
C ALA A 68 10.58 -5.26 -2.67
N THR A 69 11.91 -5.31 -2.84
CA THR A 69 12.71 -6.51 -2.56
C THR A 69 12.71 -6.83 -1.07
N GLY A 70 12.93 -5.84 -0.20
CA GLY A 70 12.90 -6.03 1.26
C GLY A 70 11.54 -6.54 1.74
N PHE A 71 10.46 -5.97 1.21
CA PHE A 71 9.10 -6.41 1.52
C PHE A 71 8.81 -7.84 1.01
N ALA A 72 9.26 -8.18 -0.20
CA ALA A 72 9.13 -9.53 -0.74
C ALA A 72 9.88 -10.56 0.12
N VAL A 73 11.10 -10.25 0.56
CA VAL A 73 11.88 -11.12 1.46
C VAL A 73 11.17 -11.28 2.81
N TYR A 74 10.63 -10.19 3.37
CA TYR A 74 9.86 -10.25 4.62
C TYR A 74 8.65 -11.19 4.48
N ILE A 75 7.89 -11.08 3.39
CA ILE A 75 6.78 -11.99 3.09
C ILE A 75 7.25 -13.44 2.99
N LEU A 76 8.29 -13.72 2.21
CA LEU A 76 8.79 -15.10 2.00
C LEU A 76 9.30 -15.76 3.28
N THR A 77 9.74 -14.97 4.26
CA THR A 77 10.28 -15.47 5.53
C THR A 77 9.24 -15.56 6.65
N ASN A 78 8.07 -14.92 6.48
CA ASN A 78 7.00 -14.85 7.50
C ASN A 78 5.65 -15.40 7.00
N LEU A 79 5.61 -15.98 5.80
CA LEU A 79 4.52 -16.83 5.29
C LEU A 79 4.69 -18.27 5.77
#